data_AF-R4XGH6-F1
#
_entry.id   AF-R4XGH6-F1
#
_cell.length_a   1.000
_cell.length_b   1.000
_cell.length_c   1.000
_cell.angle_alpha   90.00
_cell.angle_beta   90.00
_cell.angle_gamma   90.00
#
_symmetry.space_group_name_H-M   'P 1'
#
loop_
_entity.id
_entity.type
_entity.pdbx_description
1 polymer ?
#
loop_
_entity_poly.entity_id
_entity_poly.type
_entity_poly.pdbx_seq_one_letter_code
_entity_poly.pdbx_strand_id
1 'polypeptide(L)'
;MSLENQSQKRKERLALLSSNKRKRDDDLTEELAKEKEDVESKMKFRNYDPETNAPKLGFIDTPVPAEQETVETRAKELVEKTRTEDLTAREASDPLDLFTLQTRKPNWDLKRDLNRKLERLKSKQDTVVARLIRERIHASKHGDGHNIGGHHELDSGPNLALQVQQRERQMLQVTRSEV
;
A
#
# COMPACT_ATOMS: atom_id res chain seq x y z
N MET A 1 56.69 -12.14 38.46
CA MET A 1 56.62 -10.66 38.51
C MET A 1 55.50 -10.28 39.47
N SER A 2 55.75 -9.40 40.45
CA SER A 2 54.76 -9.00 41.46
C SER A 2 53.66 -8.11 40.85
N LEU A 3 52.43 -8.27 41.33
CA LEU A 3 51.24 -7.53 40.91
C LEU A 3 51.39 -6.01 41.13
N GLU A 4 52.10 -5.62 42.18
CA GLU A 4 52.36 -4.21 42.53
C GLU A 4 53.17 -3.50 41.43
N ASN A 5 54.19 -4.17 40.88
CA ASN A 5 55.03 -3.62 39.83
C ASN A 5 54.25 -3.43 38.50
N GLN A 6 53.22 -4.25 38.26
CA GLN A 6 52.36 -4.08 37.08
C GLN A 6 51.39 -2.90 37.24
N SER A 7 50.89 -2.67 38.46
CA SER A 7 50.03 -1.53 38.81
C SER A 7 50.77 -0.21 38.64
N GLN A 8 52.01 -0.11 39.15
CA GLN A 8 52.84 1.10 39.04
C GLN A 8 53.14 1.46 37.57
N LYS A 9 53.55 0.48 36.75
CA LYS A 9 53.77 0.68 35.30
C LYS A 9 52.53 1.17 34.55
N ARG A 10 51.33 0.70 34.93
CA ARG A 10 50.07 1.18 34.34
C ARG A 10 49.80 2.64 34.73
N LYS A 11 50.01 3.00 35.99
CA LYS A 11 49.81 4.38 36.48
C LYS A 11 50.74 5.36 35.76
N GLU A 12 52.02 5.02 35.63
CA GLU A 12 53.00 5.84 34.89
C GLU A 12 52.60 6.03 33.42
N ARG A 13 52.19 4.94 32.75
CA ARG A 13 51.72 5.00 31.36
C ARG A 13 50.50 5.90 31.21
N LEU A 14 49.54 5.83 32.14
CA LEU A 14 48.35 6.67 32.13
C LEU A 14 48.67 8.15 32.38
N ALA A 15 49.64 8.45 33.27
CA ALA A 15 50.10 9.81 33.52
C ALA A 15 50.80 10.44 32.28
N LEU A 16 51.58 9.64 31.55
CA LEU A 16 52.20 10.08 30.29
C LEU A 16 51.15 10.35 29.20
N LEU A 17 50.09 9.54 29.14
CA LEU A 17 49.00 9.75 28.18
C LEU A 17 48.12 10.95 28.55
N SER A 18 47.83 11.16 29.83
CA SER A 18 46.99 12.28 30.28
C SER A 18 47.69 13.64 30.12
N SER A 19 49.01 13.71 30.38
CA SER A 19 49.79 14.93 30.14
C SER A 19 49.92 15.28 28.66
N ASN A 20 50.10 14.28 27.78
CA ASN A 20 50.12 14.49 26.33
C ASN A 20 48.77 14.92 25.73
N LYS A 21 47.66 14.58 26.39
CA LYS A 21 46.32 15.04 25.99
C LYS A 21 46.12 16.52 26.31
N ARG A 22 46.47 16.94 27.53
CA ARG A 22 46.38 18.35 27.96
C ARG A 22 47.20 19.29 27.07
N LYS A 23 48.46 18.94 26.77
CA LYS A 23 49.32 19.74 25.88
C LYS A 23 48.74 19.95 24.49
N ARG A 24 48.11 18.92 23.90
CA ARG A 24 47.46 19.03 22.59
C ARG A 24 46.24 19.94 22.61
N ASP A 25 45.47 19.89 23.69
CA ASP A 25 44.25 20.71 23.79
C ASP A 25 44.62 22.19 23.99
N ASP A 26 45.73 22.51 24.68
CA ASP A 26 46.24 23.88 24.81
C ASP A 26 46.78 24.44 23.47
N ASP A 27 47.61 23.67 22.75
CA ASP A 27 48.18 24.10 21.44
C ASP A 27 47.08 24.39 20.40
N LEU A 28 46.02 23.58 20.37
CA LEU A 28 44.88 23.78 19.46
C LEU A 28 44.09 25.06 19.77
N THR A 29 44.02 25.48 21.03
CA THR A 29 43.28 26.69 21.41
C THR A 29 44.05 27.98 21.11
N GLU A 30 45.38 27.95 21.15
CA GLU A 30 46.21 29.10 20.79
C GLU A 30 46.33 29.32 19.27
N GLU A 31 46.38 28.25 18.46
CA GLU A 31 46.39 28.36 16.99
C GLU A 31 45.07 28.91 16.45
N LEU A 32 43.93 28.48 17.00
CA LEU A 32 42.59 28.95 16.60
C LEU A 32 42.31 30.42 16.94
N ALA A 33 43.03 30.99 17.90
CA ALA A 33 42.88 32.40 18.28
C ALA A 33 43.70 33.34 17.37
N LYS A 34 44.89 32.92 16.95
CA LYS A 34 45.77 33.72 16.08
C LYS A 34 45.30 33.75 14.62
N GLU A 35 44.69 32.68 14.11
CA GLU A 35 44.15 32.68 12.74
C GLU A 35 42.92 33.57 12.55
N LYS A 36 42.19 33.93 13.62
CA LYS A 36 40.97 34.74 13.51
C LYS A 36 41.23 36.23 13.27
N GLU A 37 42.26 36.81 13.90
CA GLU A 37 42.53 38.26 13.77
C GLU A 37 43.21 38.63 12.43
N ASP A 38 44.03 37.75 11.86
CA ASP A 38 44.73 38.05 10.60
C ASP A 38 43.85 37.86 9.34
N VAL A 39 42.79 37.05 9.42
CA VAL A 39 41.91 36.74 8.26
C VAL A 39 40.87 37.83 8.01
N GLU A 40 40.38 38.52 9.05
CA GLU A 40 39.37 39.59 8.91
C GLU A 40 39.89 40.82 8.14
N SER A 41 41.20 41.10 8.18
CA SER A 41 41.74 42.37 7.64
C SER A 41 42.18 42.34 6.17
N LYS A 42 42.24 41.16 5.51
CA LYS A 42 42.84 41.06 4.15
C LYS A 42 42.12 40.16 3.13
N MET A 43 40.96 39.59 3.43
CA MET A 43 40.24 38.78 2.45
C MET A 43 39.29 39.63 1.59
N LYS A 44 39.79 40.17 0.47
CA LYS A 44 38.92 40.79 -0.55
C LYS A 44 38.20 39.68 -1.31
N PHE A 45 37.00 39.33 -0.88
CA PHE A 45 36.18 38.36 -1.61
C PHE A 45 35.66 38.96 -2.93
N ARG A 46 36.48 38.87 -3.98
CA ARG A 46 36.13 39.38 -5.32
C ARG A 46 34.86 38.72 -5.89
N ASN A 47 34.59 37.48 -5.48
CA ASN A 47 33.44 36.68 -5.91
C ASN A 47 32.37 36.49 -4.83
N TYR A 48 32.38 37.23 -3.71
CA TYR A 48 31.32 37.14 -2.69
C TYR A 48 30.45 38.39 -2.73
N ASP A 49 29.15 38.19 -2.57
CA ASP A 49 28.19 39.26 -2.40
C ASP A 49 27.66 39.25 -0.95
N PRO A 50 27.94 40.31 -0.16
CA PRO A 50 27.59 40.34 1.26
C PRO A 50 26.08 40.38 1.53
N GLU A 51 25.27 40.87 0.60
CA GLU A 51 23.81 40.93 0.76
C GLU A 51 23.17 39.55 0.63
N THR A 52 23.61 38.77 -0.36
CA THR A 52 23.08 37.43 -0.63
C THR A 52 23.83 36.32 0.12
N ASN A 53 24.93 36.66 0.80
CA ASN A 53 25.87 35.73 1.41
C ASN A 53 26.27 34.57 0.49
N ALA A 54 26.34 34.83 -0.81
CA ALA A 54 26.49 33.83 -1.85
C ALA A 54 27.62 34.20 -2.83
N PRO A 55 28.16 33.22 -3.58
CA PRO A 55 29.06 33.51 -4.68
C PRO A 55 28.36 34.36 -5.74
N LYS A 56 29.04 35.40 -6.23
CA LYS A 56 28.64 36.20 -7.38
C LYS A 56 28.54 35.31 -8.61
N LEU A 57 27.33 34.84 -8.91
CA LEU A 57 26.97 34.29 -10.20
C LEU A 57 27.17 35.43 -11.21
N GLY A 58 28.03 35.27 -12.22
CA GLY A 58 28.41 36.33 -13.17
C GLY A 58 27.30 36.80 -14.11
N PHE A 59 26.05 36.78 -13.66
CA PHE A 59 24.85 37.20 -14.35
C PHE A 59 24.25 38.39 -13.60
N ILE A 60 23.85 39.42 -14.34
CA ILE A 60 23.21 40.62 -13.78
C ILE A 60 21.79 40.29 -13.32
N ASP A 61 21.10 39.44 -14.07
CA ASP A 61 19.78 38.91 -13.76
C ASP A 61 19.85 37.37 -13.64
N THR A 62 18.99 36.77 -12.81
CA THR A 62 18.87 35.31 -12.75
C THR A 62 18.56 34.76 -14.15
N PRO A 63 19.30 33.73 -14.63
CA PRO A 63 19.12 33.17 -15.98
C PRO A 63 17.72 32.63 -16.26
N VAL A 64 16.97 32.33 -15.21
CA VAL A 64 15.55 31.98 -15.27
C VAL A 64 14.74 33.23 -14.92
N PRO A 65 13.98 33.80 -15.87
CA PRO A 65 13.04 34.86 -15.55
C PRO A 65 12.01 34.29 -14.57
N ALA A 66 11.79 34.99 -13.45
CA ALA A 66 10.85 34.56 -12.40
C ALA A 66 9.40 34.36 -12.92
N GLU A 67 9.08 34.92 -14.09
CA GLU A 67 7.76 34.87 -14.72
C GLU A 67 7.52 33.63 -15.60
N GLN A 68 8.56 32.85 -15.95
CA GLN A 68 8.39 31.67 -16.80
C GLN A 68 8.21 30.41 -15.96
N GLU A 69 7.06 29.74 -16.13
CA GLU A 69 6.81 28.43 -15.54
C GLU A 69 7.83 27.41 -16.07
N THR A 70 8.69 26.92 -15.18
CA THR A 70 9.65 25.87 -15.51
C THR A 70 9.02 24.50 -15.31
N VAL A 71 9.60 23.47 -15.95
CA VAL A 71 9.18 22.07 -15.72
C VAL A 71 9.33 21.70 -14.25
N GLU A 72 10.34 22.26 -13.57
CA GLU A 72 10.58 22.01 -12.14
C GLU A 72 9.49 22.60 -11.24
N THR A 73 9.02 23.83 -11.52
CA THR A 73 7.94 24.44 -10.74
C THR A 73 6.64 23.65 -10.91
N ARG A 74 6.31 23.27 -12.16
CA ARG A 74 5.15 22.42 -12.44
C ARG A 74 5.23 21.04 -11.80
N ALA A 75 6.42 20.42 -11.77
CA ALA A 75 6.64 19.14 -11.11
C ALA A 75 6.44 19.25 -9.59
N LYS A 76 6.95 20.32 -8.96
CA LYS A 76 6.74 20.59 -7.54
C LYS A 76 5.26 20.75 -7.21
N GLU A 77 4.53 21.52 -8.01
CA GLU A 77 3.07 21.68 -7.84
C GLU A 77 2.32 20.35 -7.95
N LEU A 78 2.69 19.49 -8.91
CA LEU A 78 2.06 18.17 -9.05
C LEU A 78 2.31 17.28 -7.83
N VAL A 79 3.54 17.31 -7.30
CA VAL A 79 3.91 16.58 -6.09
C VAL A 79 3.10 17.09 -4.90
N GLU A 80 2.95 18.41 -4.74
CA GLU A 80 2.15 18.98 -3.67
C GLU A 80 0.66 18.64 -3.81
N LYS A 81 0.10 18.74 -5.02
CA LYS A 81 -1.29 18.35 -5.31
C LYS A 81 -1.55 16.89 -4.95
N THR A 82 -0.71 15.98 -5.45
CA THR A 82 -0.81 14.55 -5.16
C THR A 82 -0.72 14.28 -3.65
N ARG A 83 0.21 14.95 -2.96
CA ARG A 83 0.35 14.82 -1.50
C ARG A 83 -0.90 15.30 -0.77
N THR A 84 -1.51 16.40 -1.18
CA THR A 84 -2.74 16.92 -0.56
C THR A 84 -3.94 16.02 -0.82
N GLU A 85 -4.06 15.48 -2.03
CA GLU A 85 -5.09 14.50 -2.39
C GLU A 85 -4.94 13.20 -1.57
N ASP A 86 -3.72 12.70 -1.40
CA ASP A 86 -3.46 11.52 -0.57
C ASP A 86 -3.78 11.75 0.90
N LEU A 87 -3.46 12.93 1.43
CA LEU A 87 -3.76 13.30 2.82
C LEU A 87 -5.27 13.43 3.03
N THR A 88 -5.96 14.16 2.16
CA THR A 88 -7.42 14.29 2.24
C THR A 88 -8.14 12.95 2.06
N ALA A 89 -7.66 12.08 1.16
CA ALA A 89 -8.20 10.73 0.99
C ALA A 89 -7.99 9.86 2.25
N ARG A 90 -6.85 10.01 2.94
CA ARG A 90 -6.57 9.32 4.20
C ARG A 90 -7.38 9.85 5.38
N GLU A 91 -7.60 11.17 5.42
CA GLU A 91 -8.41 11.81 6.46
C GLU A 91 -9.91 11.54 6.26
N ALA A 92 -10.37 11.45 5.01
CA ALA A 92 -11.74 11.10 4.66
C ALA A 92 -12.01 9.59 4.74
N SER A 93 -10.97 8.74 4.66
CA SER A 93 -11.13 7.31 4.93
C SER A 93 -11.21 7.06 6.43
N ASP A 94 -12.25 6.33 6.85
CA ASP A 94 -12.38 5.86 8.23
C ASP A 94 -11.06 5.26 8.74
N PRO A 95 -10.71 5.46 10.02
CA PRO A 95 -9.50 4.90 10.59
C PRO A 95 -9.43 3.40 10.29
N LEU A 96 -8.34 2.98 9.66
CA LEU A 96 -8.19 1.64 9.11
C LEU A 96 -8.32 0.60 10.24
N ASP A 97 -9.50 -0.02 10.35
CA ASP A 97 -9.77 -0.99 11.39
C ASP A 97 -9.02 -2.30 11.09
N LEU A 98 -7.89 -2.47 11.76
CA LEU A 98 -7.00 -3.63 11.65
C LEU A 98 -7.69 -4.96 11.99
N PHE A 99 -8.85 -4.95 12.65
CA PHE A 99 -9.64 -6.15 12.92
C PHE A 99 -10.60 -6.49 11.77
N THR A 100 -11.03 -5.50 10.97
CA THR A 100 -11.77 -5.74 9.74
C THR A 100 -10.86 -6.20 8.59
N LEU A 101 -9.59 -5.77 8.60
CA LEU A 101 -8.55 -6.26 7.71
C LEU A 101 -8.07 -7.65 8.15
N GLN A 102 -8.93 -8.66 7.97
CA GLN A 102 -8.52 -10.05 8.16
C GLN A 102 -7.37 -10.41 7.22
N THR A 103 -6.43 -11.24 7.69
CA THR A 103 -5.39 -11.79 6.84
C THR A 103 -6.04 -12.58 5.70
N ARG A 104 -5.59 -12.35 4.46
CA ARG A 104 -6.13 -13.07 3.31
C ARG A 104 -5.75 -14.55 3.41
N LYS A 105 -6.67 -15.42 2.97
CA LYS A 105 -6.45 -16.88 2.92
C LYS A 105 -5.20 -17.20 2.08
N PRO A 106 -4.35 -18.17 2.45
CA PRO A 106 -3.13 -18.48 1.71
C PRO A 106 -3.36 -18.79 0.22
N ASN A 107 -4.48 -19.43 -0.13
CA ASN A 107 -4.82 -19.78 -1.51
C ASN A 107 -5.60 -18.70 -2.28
N TRP A 108 -5.67 -17.47 -1.76
CA TRP A 108 -6.46 -16.40 -2.38
C TRP A 108 -5.94 -16.02 -3.77
N ASP A 109 -4.62 -16.06 -3.94
CA ASP A 109 -3.98 -15.74 -5.21
C ASP A 109 -4.17 -16.86 -6.24
N LEU A 110 -4.03 -18.12 -5.81
CA LEU A 110 -4.33 -19.28 -6.67
C LEU A 110 -5.76 -19.26 -7.18
N LYS A 111 -6.73 -18.88 -6.33
CA LYS A 111 -8.12 -18.71 -6.75
C LYS A 111 -8.29 -17.60 -7.78
N ARG A 112 -7.58 -16.48 -7.63
CA ARG A 112 -7.65 -15.37 -8.57
C ARG A 112 -7.10 -15.77 -9.95
N ASP A 113 -5.94 -16.41 -9.98
CA ASP A 113 -5.31 -16.85 -11.22
C ASP A 113 -6.10 -17.96 -11.92
N LEU A 114 -6.68 -18.87 -11.15
CA LEU A 114 -7.57 -19.91 -11.65
C LEU A 114 -8.88 -19.31 -12.19
N ASN A 115 -9.47 -18.35 -11.49
CA ASN A 115 -10.69 -17.67 -11.94
C ASN A 115 -10.49 -16.98 -13.29
N ARG A 116 -9.35 -16.30 -13.49
CA ARG A 116 -9.02 -15.67 -14.79
C ARG A 116 -8.93 -16.68 -15.93
N LYS A 117 -8.40 -17.88 -15.67
CA LYS A 117 -8.36 -18.97 -16.66
C LYS A 117 -9.75 -19.57 -16.92
N LEU A 118 -10.57 -19.71 -15.87
CA LEU A 118 -11.92 -20.27 -15.95
C LEU A 118 -12.93 -19.31 -16.59
N GLU A 119 -12.71 -18.00 -16.57
CA GLU A 119 -13.65 -17.01 -17.10
C GLU A 119 -13.99 -17.27 -18.58
N ARG A 120 -12.99 -17.62 -19.40
CA ARG A 120 -13.18 -18.01 -20.80
C ARG A 120 -13.97 -19.31 -20.98
N LEU A 121 -13.85 -20.23 -20.02
CA LEU A 121 -14.57 -21.50 -20.03
C LEU A 121 -16.01 -21.35 -19.51
N LYS A 122 -16.23 -20.44 -18.56
CA LYS A 122 -17.52 -20.20 -17.90
C LYS A 122 -18.62 -19.84 -18.89
N SER A 123 -18.36 -18.98 -19.88
CA SER A 123 -19.36 -18.66 -20.91
C SER A 123 -19.76 -19.88 -21.76
N LYS A 124 -18.81 -20.78 -22.04
CA LYS A 124 -19.10 -22.04 -22.75
C LYS A 124 -19.87 -23.01 -21.86
N GLN A 125 -19.47 -23.13 -20.59
CA GLN A 125 -20.17 -23.91 -19.58
C GLN A 125 -21.64 -23.47 -19.46
N ASP A 126 -21.90 -22.18 -19.32
CA ASP A 126 -23.24 -21.61 -19.18
C ASP A 126 -24.10 -21.89 -20.43
N THR A 127 -23.49 -21.80 -21.62
CA THR A 127 -24.15 -22.15 -22.89
C THR A 127 -24.54 -23.63 -22.95
N VAL A 128 -23.63 -24.53 -22.55
CA VAL A 128 -23.88 -25.99 -22.52
C VAL A 128 -24.92 -26.34 -21.46
N VAL A 129 -24.85 -25.73 -20.27
CA VAL A 129 -25.83 -25.92 -19.21
C VAL A 129 -27.22 -25.45 -19.67
N ALA A 130 -27.32 -24.28 -20.30
CA ALA A 130 -28.58 -23.81 -20.86
C ALA A 130 -29.15 -24.75 -21.93
N ARG A 131 -28.29 -25.32 -22.78
CA ARG A 131 -28.68 -26.34 -23.76
C ARG A 131 -29.21 -27.61 -23.10
N LEU A 132 -28.47 -28.16 -22.13
CA LEU A 132 -28.87 -29.36 -21.40
C LEU A 132 -30.19 -29.17 -20.66
N ILE A 133 -30.40 -28.00 -20.05
CA ILE A 133 -31.67 -27.65 -19.39
C ILE A 133 -32.80 -27.64 -20.42
N ARG A 134 -32.59 -27.03 -21.60
CA ARG A 134 -33.60 -27.00 -22.66
C ARG A 134 -33.96 -28.41 -23.15
N GLU A 135 -32.95 -29.25 -23.40
CA GLU A 135 -33.13 -30.64 -23.82
C GLU A 135 -33.88 -31.45 -22.76
N ARG A 136 -33.53 -31.26 -21.47
CA ARG A 136 -34.21 -31.93 -20.34
C ARG A 136 -35.67 -31.50 -20.20
N ILE A 137 -35.96 -30.21 -20.34
CA ILE A 137 -37.35 -29.69 -20.32
C ILE A 137 -38.16 -30.23 -21.50
N HIS A 138 -37.56 -30.29 -22.70
CA HIS A 138 -38.21 -30.86 -23.88
C HIS A 138 -38.50 -32.35 -23.71
N ALA A 139 -37.52 -33.14 -23.26
CA ALA A 139 -37.70 -34.56 -22.97
C ALA A 139 -38.79 -34.80 -21.91
N SER A 140 -38.83 -33.98 -20.85
CA SER A 140 -39.87 -34.05 -19.82
C SER A 140 -41.27 -33.69 -20.34
N LYS A 141 -41.39 -32.85 -21.37
CA LYS A 141 -42.66 -32.45 -21.98
C LYS A 141 -43.17 -33.47 -23.01
N HIS A 142 -42.26 -34.12 -23.74
CA HIS A 142 -42.59 -35.04 -24.82
C HIS A 142 -42.74 -36.50 -24.35
N GLY A 143 -42.53 -36.81 -23.08
CA GLY A 143 -42.77 -38.17 -22.53
C GLY A 143 -41.76 -39.23 -23.00
N ASP A 144 -40.84 -38.88 -23.89
CA ASP A 144 -39.75 -39.74 -24.35
C ASP A 144 -38.63 -39.76 -23.31
N GLY A 145 -38.87 -40.50 -22.22
CA GLY A 145 -37.93 -40.73 -21.14
C GLY A 145 -36.78 -41.66 -21.56
N HIS A 146 -35.85 -41.19 -22.39
CA HIS A 146 -34.56 -41.86 -22.55
C HIS A 146 -33.63 -41.47 -21.38
N ASN A 147 -33.72 -42.27 -20.31
CA ASN A 147 -32.96 -42.12 -19.08
C ASN A 147 -31.47 -42.45 -19.33
N ILE A 148 -30.67 -41.41 -19.58
CA ILE A 148 -29.20 -41.50 -19.58
C ILE A 148 -28.69 -40.71 -18.37
N GLY A 149 -28.42 -41.40 -17.28
CA GLY A 149 -27.65 -40.86 -16.14
C GLY A 149 -28.34 -41.06 -14.80
N GLY A 150 -28.00 -42.15 -14.11
CA GLY A 150 -28.55 -42.52 -12.82
C GLY A 150 -28.09 -41.68 -11.62
N HIS A 151 -28.92 -41.77 -10.58
CA HIS A 151 -28.71 -41.45 -9.16
C HIS A 151 -28.64 -39.97 -8.72
N HIS A 152 -29.83 -39.42 -8.42
CA HIS A 152 -30.15 -38.90 -7.09
C HIS A 152 -31.69 -38.89 -6.93
N GLU A 153 -32.22 -39.89 -6.24
CA GLU A 153 -33.63 -39.91 -5.81
C GLU A 153 -33.85 -38.76 -4.81
N LEU A 154 -34.34 -37.63 -5.32
CA LEU A 154 -35.21 -36.79 -4.54
C LEU A 154 -36.60 -36.97 -5.13
N ASP A 155 -37.44 -37.60 -4.34
CA ASP A 155 -38.84 -37.88 -4.55
C ASP A 155 -39.60 -36.56 -4.84
N SER A 156 -39.55 -36.13 -6.10
CA SER A 156 -40.43 -35.09 -6.64
C SER A 156 -41.25 -35.73 -7.74
N GLY A 157 -42.02 -36.74 -7.33
CA GLY A 157 -43.06 -37.32 -8.16
C GLY A 157 -44.17 -36.30 -8.48
N PRO A 158 -45.13 -36.68 -9.36
CA PRO A 158 -46.26 -35.88 -9.87
C PRO A 158 -47.24 -35.32 -8.80
N ASN A 159 -46.88 -35.40 -7.53
CA ASN A 159 -47.68 -34.96 -6.40
C ASN A 159 -47.71 -33.44 -6.19
N LEU A 160 -46.72 -32.67 -6.66
CA LEU A 160 -46.69 -31.22 -6.41
C LEU A 160 -47.88 -30.50 -7.09
N ALA A 161 -48.21 -30.88 -8.32
CA ALA A 161 -49.35 -30.33 -9.05
C ALA A 161 -50.69 -30.68 -8.37
N LEU A 162 -50.81 -31.91 -7.87
CA LEU A 162 -51.98 -32.34 -7.10
C LEU A 162 -52.07 -31.61 -5.74
N GLN A 163 -50.93 -31.35 -5.08
CA GLN A 163 -50.87 -30.60 -3.82
C GLN A 163 -51.31 -29.14 -4.00
N VAL A 164 -50.89 -28.51 -5.10
CA VAL A 164 -51.31 -27.13 -5.44
C VAL A 164 -52.81 -27.08 -5.69
N GLN A 165 -53.36 -28.01 -6.48
CA GLN A 165 -54.81 -28.07 -6.73
C GLN A 165 -55.63 -28.37 -5.46
N GLN A 166 -55.12 -29.22 -4.56
CA GLN A 166 -55.76 -29.48 -3.27
C GLN A 166 -55.75 -28.24 -2.38
N ARG A 167 -54.65 -27.49 -2.35
CA ARG A 167 -54.53 -26.23 -1.60
C ARG A 167 -55.45 -25.14 -2.14
N GLU A 168 -55.57 -25.01 -3.46
CA GLU A 168 -56.52 -24.07 -4.10
C GLU A 168 -57.98 -24.43 -3.78
N ARG A 169 -58.33 -25.72 -3.80
CA ARG A 169 -59.68 -26.17 -3.39
C ARG A 169 -59.98 -25.87 -1.93
N GLN A 170 -59.01 -26.06 -1.03
CA GLN A 170 -59.18 -25.74 0.39
C GLN A 170 -59.39 -24.24 0.60
N MET A 171 -58.62 -23.38 -0.08
CA MET A 171 -58.79 -21.92 -0.02
C MET A 171 -60.20 -21.51 -0.46
N LEU A 172 -60.70 -22.08 -1.57
CA LEU A 172 -62.04 -21.77 -2.08
C LEU A 172 -63.17 -22.24 -1.13
N GLN A 173 -62.96 -23.35 -0.41
CA GLN A 173 -63.93 -23.79 0.60
C GLN A 173 -63.94 -22.90 1.83
N VAL A 174 -62.78 -22.44 2.30
CA VAL A 174 -62.68 -21.50 3.43
C VAL A 174 -63.38 -20.19 3.09
N THR A 175 -63.16 -19.64 1.89
CA THR A 175 -63.84 -18.41 1.45
C THR A 175 -65.35 -18.57 1.26
N ARG A 176 -65.84 -19.81 1.05
CA ARG A 176 -67.26 -20.11 0.90
C ARG A 176 -67.96 -20.37 2.24
N SER A 177 -67.21 -20.70 3.28
CA SER A 177 -67.72 -20.83 4.65
C SER A 177 -67.72 -19.51 5.45
N GLU A 178 -67.09 -18.46 4.91
CA GLU A 178 -67.00 -17.12 5.54
C GLU A 178 -68.03 -16.10 4.99
N VAL A 179 -69.03 -16.55 4.22
CA VAL A 179 -70.21 -15.77 3.78
C VAL A 179 -71.48 -16.46 4.26
#